data_AF-A0AAD6NS63-F1
#
_entry.id   AF-A0AAD6NS63-F1
#
_cell.length_a   1.000
_cell.length_b   1.000
_cell.length_c   1.000
_cell.angle_alpha   90.00
_cell.angle_beta   90.00
_cell.angle_gamma   90.00
#
_symmetry.space_group_name_H-M   'P 1'
#
loop_
_entity.id
_entity.type
_entity.pdbx_description
1 polymer ?
#
loop_
_entity_poly.entity_id
_entity_poly.type
_entity_poly.pdbx_seq_one_letter_code
_entity_poly.pdbx_strand_id
1 'polypeptide(L)'
;MVMADQKQIFVSMVFVLLLLVFSSASHHHAGNEAEEEEEADRISSLPGQPQVSFQQFSGYVTVNEAAGRALFYWLTEAVQDPLSKPLVVWLNGG
;
A
#
# COMPACT_ATOMS: atom_id res chain seq x y z
N MET A 1 -8.21 53.51 4.22
CA MET A 1 -8.55 52.36 5.09
C MET A 1 -9.13 51.20 4.28
N VAL A 2 -10.19 51.40 3.48
CA VAL A 2 -10.92 50.33 2.73
C VAL A 2 -10.08 49.50 1.74
N MET A 3 -9.08 50.09 1.08
CA MET A 3 -8.23 49.37 0.10
C MET A 3 -7.25 48.38 0.74
N ALA A 4 -6.91 48.53 2.03
CA ALA A 4 -6.03 47.61 2.74
C ALA A 4 -6.76 46.32 3.13
N ASP A 5 -8.02 46.43 3.55
CA ASP A 5 -8.85 45.29 3.93
C ASP A 5 -9.17 44.39 2.73
N GLN A 6 -9.45 44.96 1.56
CA GLN A 6 -9.72 44.18 0.34
C GLN A 6 -8.50 43.37 -0.13
N LYS A 7 -7.29 43.95 -0.02
CA LYS A 7 -6.05 43.22 -0.34
C LYS A 7 -5.80 42.09 0.66
N GLN A 8 -6.07 42.31 1.95
CA GLN A 8 -5.94 41.26 2.96
C GLN A 8 -6.95 40.13 2.78
N ILE A 9 -8.19 40.45 2.41
CA ILE A 9 -9.22 39.45 2.09
C ILE A 9 -8.80 38.60 0.89
N PHE A 10 -8.27 39.21 -0.17
CA PHE A 10 -7.79 38.49 -1.35
C PHE A 10 -6.62 37.55 -1.01
N VAL A 11 -5.63 38.04 -0.24
CA VAL A 11 -4.47 37.23 0.20
C VAL A 11 -4.92 36.06 1.08
N SER A 12 -5.84 36.31 2.03
CA SER A 12 -6.40 35.26 2.87
C SER A 12 -7.18 34.22 2.06
N MET A 13 -7.96 34.65 1.06
CA MET A 13 -8.70 33.75 0.18
C MET A 13 -7.78 32.87 -0.67
N VAL A 14 -6.68 33.43 -1.21
CA VAL A 14 -5.66 32.65 -1.94
C VAL A 14 -4.98 31.66 -1.01
N PHE A 15 -4.65 32.07 0.21
CA PHE A 15 -4.04 31.18 1.21
C PHE A 15 -4.97 30.03 1.60
N VAL A 16 -6.27 30.31 1.82
CA VAL A 16 -7.29 29.28 2.08
C VAL A 16 -7.45 28.34 0.87
N LEU A 17 -7.47 28.87 -0.35
CA LEU A 17 -7.55 28.05 -1.57
C LEU A 17 -6.33 27.13 -1.70
N LEU A 18 -5.13 27.64 -1.41
CA LEU A 18 -3.90 26.84 -1.40
C LEU A 18 -3.97 25.73 -0.34
N LEU A 19 -4.42 26.05 0.89
CA LEU A 19 -4.59 25.05 1.95
C LEU A 19 -5.56 23.94 1.56
N LEU A 20 -6.67 24.27 0.89
CA LEU A 20 -7.65 23.27 0.41
C LEU A 20 -7.08 22.35 -0.68
N VAL A 21 -6.23 22.88 -1.57
CA VAL A 21 -5.55 22.09 -2.60
C VAL A 21 -4.51 21.15 -1.98
N PHE A 22 -3.73 21.63 -0.99
CA PHE A 22 -2.74 20.79 -0.28
C PHE A 22 -3.39 19.66 0.53
N SER A 23 -4.53 19.91 1.19
CA SER A 23 -5.27 18.86 1.90
C SER A 23 -5.79 17.77 0.96
N SER A 24 -6.22 18.13 -0.26
CA SER A 24 -6.70 17.16 -1.26
C SER A 24 -5.57 16.29 -1.82
N ALA A 25 -4.37 16.83 -1.96
CA ALA A 25 -3.18 16.06 -2.36
C ALA A 25 -2.68 15.09 -1.26
N SER A 26 -3.00 15.38 0.01
CA SER A 26 -2.49 14.63 1.17
C SER A 26 -3.38 13.46 1.59
N HIS A 27 -4.57 13.30 1.00
CA HIS A 27 -5.57 12.30 1.41
C HIS A 27 -5.66 11.04 0.52
N HIS A 28 -4.72 10.82 -0.42
CA HIS A 28 -4.86 9.76 -1.44
C HIS A 28 -3.74 8.72 -1.58
N HIS A 29 -2.69 8.67 -0.74
CA HIS A 29 -1.56 7.75 -1.02
C HIS A 29 -1.52 6.44 -0.23
N ALA A 30 -1.80 6.45 1.08
CA ALA A 30 -1.46 5.27 1.90
C ALA A 30 -2.34 4.02 1.66
N GLY A 31 -3.54 4.18 1.09
CA GLY A 31 -4.47 3.05 0.87
C GLY A 31 -4.19 2.26 -0.41
N ASN A 32 -3.83 2.94 -1.50
CA ASN A 32 -3.68 2.30 -2.80
C ASN A 32 -2.32 1.63 -2.97
N GLU A 33 -1.26 2.15 -2.36
CA GLU A 33 0.10 1.62 -2.56
C GLU A 33 0.26 0.21 -1.99
N ALA A 34 -0.28 -0.05 -0.80
CA ALA A 34 -0.19 -1.38 -0.19
C ALA A 34 -1.00 -2.45 -0.96
N GLU A 35 -2.18 -2.07 -1.47
CA GLU A 35 -2.99 -2.97 -2.31
C GLU A 35 -2.32 -3.22 -3.68
N GLU A 36 -1.65 -2.21 -4.24
CA GLU A 36 -0.90 -2.34 -5.50
C GLU A 36 0.37 -3.19 -5.34
N GLU A 37 1.08 -3.06 -4.21
CA GLU A 37 2.21 -3.93 -3.87
C GLU A 37 1.78 -5.39 -3.65
N GLU A 38 0.65 -5.63 -2.96
CA GLU A 38 0.11 -6.97 -2.77
C GLU A 38 -0.24 -7.64 -4.11
N GLU A 39 -0.95 -6.94 -4.99
CA GLU A 39 -1.34 -7.48 -6.30
C GLU A 39 -0.11 -7.68 -7.20
N ALA A 40 0.93 -6.87 -7.07
CA ALA A 40 2.19 -7.06 -7.78
C ALA A 40 2.90 -8.37 -7.41
N ASP A 41 2.76 -8.82 -6.16
CA ASP A 41 3.31 -10.09 -5.68
C ASP A 41 2.43 -11.31 -6.03
N ARG A 42 1.25 -11.10 -6.66
CA ARG A 42 0.30 -12.17 -6.96
C ARG A 42 0.83 -13.13 -8.02
N ILE A 43 0.85 -14.42 -7.68
CA ILE A 43 1.25 -15.50 -8.58
C ILE A 43 0.03 -15.99 -9.36
N SER A 44 -0.05 -15.61 -10.63
CA SER A 44 -1.13 -16.03 -11.53
C SER A 44 -1.06 -17.52 -11.93
N SER A 45 0.15 -18.07 -12.09
CA SER A 45 0.37 -19.48 -12.39
C SER A 45 1.82 -19.88 -12.11
N LEU A 46 2.05 -21.15 -11.80
CA LEU A 46 3.39 -21.72 -11.66
C LEU A 46 3.63 -22.81 -12.71
N PRO A 47 4.86 -22.92 -13.25
CA PRO A 47 5.22 -24.00 -14.17
C PRO A 47 4.98 -25.38 -13.55
N GLY A 48 4.17 -26.23 -14.20
CA GLY A 48 3.87 -27.58 -13.74
C GLY A 48 2.87 -27.67 -12.58
N GLN A 49 2.36 -26.54 -12.08
CA GLN A 49 1.31 -26.56 -11.07
C GLN A 49 -0.04 -26.86 -11.75
N PRO A 50 -0.83 -27.83 -11.23
CA PRO A 50 -2.20 -28.02 -11.67
C PRO A 50 -3.05 -26.79 -11.31
N GLN A 51 -4.25 -26.67 -11.89
CA GLN A 51 -5.16 -25.58 -11.54
C GLN A 51 -5.50 -25.64 -10.05
N VAL A 52 -5.34 -24.51 -9.37
CA VAL A 52 -5.65 -24.33 -7.94
C VAL A 52 -6.69 -23.22 -7.79
N SER A 53 -7.51 -23.34 -6.74
CA SER A 53 -8.59 -22.39 -6.45
C SER A 53 -8.25 -21.39 -5.34
N PHE A 54 -7.06 -21.49 -4.74
CA PHE A 54 -6.56 -20.53 -3.76
C PHE A 54 -5.68 -19.50 -4.43
N GLN A 55 -5.57 -18.33 -3.82
CA GLN A 55 -4.63 -17.30 -4.22
C GLN A 55 -3.28 -17.56 -3.57
N GLN A 56 -2.22 -17.17 -4.27
CA GLN A 56 -0.86 -17.29 -3.78
C GLN A 56 -0.06 -16.08 -4.22
N PHE A 57 0.84 -15.66 -3.35
CA PHE A 57 1.63 -14.45 -3.48
C PHE A 57 3.08 -14.77 -3.10
N SER A 58 4.03 -14.14 -3.76
CA SER A 58 5.44 -14.23 -3.37
C SER A 58 6.17 -12.95 -3.70
N GLY A 59 7.06 -12.55 -2.81
CA GLY A 59 7.85 -11.35 -2.98
C GLY A 59 8.96 -11.26 -1.94
N TYR A 60 9.46 -10.04 -1.74
CA TYR A 60 10.52 -9.74 -0.80
C TYR A 60 10.08 -8.67 0.19
N VAL A 61 10.25 -8.93 1.47
CA VAL A 61 10.05 -7.94 2.53
C VAL A 61 11.42 -7.45 2.99
N THR A 62 11.69 -6.15 2.80
CA THR A 62 12.92 -5.53 3.29
C THR A 62 12.92 -5.49 4.81
N VAL A 63 13.90 -6.14 5.44
CA VAL A 63 14.02 -6.22 6.92
C VAL A 63 15.15 -5.36 7.45
N ASN A 64 16.08 -4.94 6.59
CA ASN A 64 17.11 -3.97 6.93
C ASN A 64 17.59 -3.25 5.67
N GLU A 65 17.12 -2.01 5.47
CA GLU A 65 17.47 -1.18 4.32
C GLU A 65 18.97 -0.84 4.29
N ALA A 66 19.54 -0.43 5.43
CA ALA A 66 20.94 0.01 5.52
C ALA A 66 21.94 -1.10 5.13
N ALA A 67 21.57 -2.36 5.39
CA ALA A 67 22.35 -3.53 5.02
C ALA A 67 21.85 -4.21 3.73
N GLY A 68 20.84 -3.66 3.07
CA GLY A 68 20.23 -4.23 1.87
C GLY A 68 19.66 -5.64 2.05
N ARG A 69 19.16 -5.98 3.25
CA ARG A 69 18.61 -7.31 3.54
C ARG A 69 17.10 -7.34 3.34
N ALA A 70 16.64 -8.33 2.59
CA ALA A 70 15.24 -8.67 2.42
C ALA A 70 15.02 -10.18 2.62
N LEU A 71 13.83 -10.54 3.10
CA LEU A 71 13.38 -11.93 3.22
C LEU A 71 12.40 -12.24 2.11
N PHE A 72 12.64 -13.35 1.42
CA PHE A 72 11.67 -13.91 0.49
C PHE A 72 10.52 -14.57 1.25
N TYR A 73 9.29 -14.44 0.74
CA TYR A 73 8.12 -15.14 1.24
C TYR A 73 7.32 -15.79 0.10
N TRP A 74 6.55 -16.83 0.46
CA TRP A 74 5.52 -17.41 -0.40
C TRP A 74 4.29 -17.69 0.47
N LEU A 75 3.22 -16.92 0.25
CA LEU A 75 1.95 -17.03 0.94
C LEU A 75 0.96 -17.80 0.06
N THR A 76 0.23 -18.73 0.67
CA THR A 76 -0.94 -19.38 0.06
C THR A 76 -2.15 -19.13 0.94
N GLU A 77 -3.19 -18.52 0.39
CA GLU A 77 -4.42 -18.25 1.13
C GLU A 77 -5.24 -19.51 1.36
N ALA A 78 -6.12 -19.48 2.36
CA ALA A 78 -7.12 -20.52 2.53
C ALA A 78 -8.14 -20.49 1.39
N VAL A 79 -8.54 -21.67 0.92
CA VAL A 79 -9.48 -21.79 -0.22
C VAL A 79 -10.85 -21.19 0.09
N GLN A 80 -11.35 -21.34 1.32
CA GLN A 80 -12.66 -20.81 1.72
C GLN A 80 -12.51 -19.72 2.77
N ASP A 81 -13.07 -18.56 2.47
CA ASP A 81 -13.17 -17.40 3.36
C ASP A 81 -11.81 -17.03 4.00
N PRO A 82 -10.80 -16.68 3.17
CA PRO A 82 -9.42 -16.49 3.63
C PRO A 82 -9.28 -15.45 4.74
N LEU A 83 -10.06 -14.37 4.69
CA LEU A 83 -10.05 -13.31 5.69
C LEU A 83 -10.53 -13.76 7.09
N SER A 84 -11.30 -14.85 7.17
CA SER A 84 -11.73 -15.43 8.45
C SER A 84 -10.70 -16.37 9.09
N LYS A 85 -9.67 -16.79 8.33
CA LYS A 85 -8.73 -17.84 8.75
C LYS A 85 -7.50 -17.23 9.45
N PRO A 86 -6.89 -17.95 10.40
CA PRO A 86 -5.67 -17.47 11.02
C PRO A 86 -4.50 -17.46 10.04
N LEU A 87 -3.60 -16.50 10.21
CA LEU A 87 -2.30 -16.51 9.56
C LEU A 87 -1.38 -17.51 10.26
N VAL A 88 -0.76 -18.41 9.48
CA VAL A 88 0.25 -19.37 9.97
C VAL A 88 1.58 -19.07 9.30
N VAL A 89 2.60 -18.81 10.12
CA VAL A 89 3.97 -18.61 9.64
C VAL A 89 4.74 -19.92 9.79
N TRP A 90 5.21 -20.47 8.68
CA TRP A 90 6.06 -21.66 8.65
C TRP A 90 7.53 -21.27 8.46
N LEU A 91 8.38 -21.62 9.41
CA LEU A 91 9.82 -21.39 9.34
C LEU A 91 10.54 -22.74 9.34
N ASN A 92 11.27 -23.02 8.27
CA ASN A 92 12.18 -24.15 8.25
C ASN A 92 13.46 -23.81 9.02
N GLY A 93 13.99 -24.80 9.73
CA GLY A 93 15.31 -24.72 10.34
C GLY A 93 16.40 -25.28 9.44
N GLY A 94 17.54 -25.55 10.06
CA GLY A 94 18.73 -26.20 9.52
C GLY A 94 19.65 -26.56 10.67
#